data_AF-A0A7Z9DJC0-F1
#
_entry.id   AF-A0A7Z9DJC0-F1
#
_cell.length_a   1.000
_cell.length_b   1.000
_cell.length_c   1.000
_cell.angle_alpha   90.00
_cell.angle_beta   90.00
_cell.angle_gamma   90.00
#
_symmetry.space_group_name_H-M   'P 1'
#
loop_
_entity.id
_entity.type
_entity.pdbx_description
1 polymer ?
#
loop_
_entity_poly.entity_id
_entity_poly.type
_entity_poly.pdbx_seq_one_letter_code
_entity_poly.pdbx_strand_id
1 'polypeptide(L)'
;MYVESKDEEKCSLIGIITKLQSEGRQGIVEGIHIAHIAAFFLEEFDIMLLPHCLNDFSEYLASIINELREVGGQENKLIFLIEKCYRECFSDITPKLIHNRLSDYLFLPSQKNEDYTNKFLWIAWLEILLYKLLQTNIAFEIDDCFKLLTQEKERAGIHVLFTNHLTLDRFIGSLFRSTLYDKLDKQDVLFVTNQRRKFRGGSIAKREQIEGIVVNIDHPAVSDRLTIDNPNEKKLFPIVHVDYIENEIDQILHDTKGLTAVEFSQRFPEELTRLFEEIAN
;
A
#
# COMPACT_ATOMS: atom_id res chain seq x y z
N MET A 1 -25.57 31.63 -33.48
CA MET A 1 -24.62 30.75 -34.18
C MET A 1 -23.85 30.04 -33.08
N TYR A 2 -24.13 28.74 -32.90
CA TYR A 2 -23.55 27.89 -31.87
C TYR A 2 -22.07 27.64 -32.17
N VAL A 3 -21.22 27.87 -31.18
CA VAL A 3 -20.08 27.01 -30.88
C VAL A 3 -20.14 26.78 -29.37
N GLU A 4 -20.94 25.80 -28.96
CA GLU A 4 -20.82 25.23 -27.62
C GLU A 4 -19.50 24.46 -27.59
N SER A 5 -18.53 24.97 -26.82
CA SER A 5 -17.41 24.15 -26.36
C SER A 5 -17.98 23.13 -25.37
N LYS A 6 -18.17 21.90 -25.84
CA LYS A 6 -18.29 20.72 -25.00
C LYS A 6 -16.93 20.48 -24.35
N ASP A 7 -16.74 21.10 -23.21
CA ASP A 7 -15.91 20.63 -22.10
C ASP A 7 -16.14 21.67 -21.01
N GLU A 8 -17.02 21.34 -20.06
CA GLU A 8 -17.07 22.06 -18.79
C GLU A 8 -15.70 21.88 -18.14
N GLU A 9 -14.79 22.84 -18.31
CA GLU A 9 -13.66 23.05 -17.42
C GLU A 9 -14.22 23.39 -16.03
N LYS A 10 -14.70 22.37 -15.32
CA LYS A 10 -14.91 22.42 -13.88
C LYS A 10 -13.54 22.46 -13.23
N CYS A 11 -12.98 23.66 -13.13
CA CYS A 11 -11.91 23.97 -12.20
C CYS A 11 -12.38 23.60 -10.79
N SER A 12 -12.09 22.37 -10.39
CA SER A 12 -12.36 21.86 -9.06
C SER A 12 -11.35 22.50 -8.10
N LEU A 13 -11.78 23.02 -6.95
CA LEU A 13 -10.92 23.68 -5.94
C LEU A 13 -9.66 22.86 -5.59
N ILE A 14 -9.79 21.55 -5.71
CA ILE A 14 -8.74 20.53 -5.70
C ILE A 14 -7.52 20.86 -6.58
N GLY A 15 -7.72 21.25 -7.85
CA GLY A 15 -6.61 21.55 -8.76
C GLY A 15 -5.81 22.79 -8.34
N ILE A 16 -6.44 23.70 -7.58
CA ILE A 16 -5.80 24.88 -7.00
C ILE A 16 -4.95 24.46 -5.79
N ILE A 17 -5.44 23.53 -4.98
CA ILE A 17 -4.77 23.04 -3.77
C ILE A 17 -3.49 22.26 -4.09
N THR A 18 -3.56 21.32 -5.04
CA THR A 18 -2.40 20.50 -5.44
C THR A 18 -1.26 21.34 -6.02
N LYS A 19 -1.62 22.39 -6.78
CA LYS A 19 -0.65 23.31 -7.39
C LYS A 19 0.03 24.22 -6.36
N LEU A 20 -0.71 24.70 -5.36
CA LEU A 20 -0.17 25.58 -4.30
C LEU A 20 0.79 24.85 -3.34
N GLN A 21 0.55 23.56 -3.08
CA GLN A 21 1.48 22.73 -2.29
C GLN A 21 2.83 22.53 -3.02
N SER A 22 2.80 22.36 -4.34
CA SER A 22 4.02 22.19 -5.16
C SER A 22 4.91 23.45 -5.21
N GLU A 23 4.34 24.63 -4.92
CA GLU A 23 5.04 25.94 -4.92
C GLU A 23 5.47 26.40 -3.52
N GLY A 24 5.39 25.56 -2.49
CA GLY A 24 5.86 25.88 -1.13
C GLY A 24 5.00 26.89 -0.37
N ARG A 25 3.79 27.19 -0.84
CA ARG A 25 2.80 27.98 -0.08
C ARG A 25 2.02 27.04 0.82
N GLN A 26 2.24 27.15 2.13
CA GLN A 26 1.65 26.31 3.18
C GLN A 26 0.12 26.47 3.28
N GLY A 27 -0.63 25.92 2.33
CA GLY A 27 -2.08 25.77 2.44
C GLY A 27 -2.85 27.08 2.56
N ILE A 28 -2.44 28.15 1.86
CA ILE A 28 -3.17 29.43 1.83
C ILE A 28 -3.60 29.74 0.39
N VAL A 29 -4.90 29.93 0.18
CA VAL A 29 -5.53 30.34 -1.09
C VAL A 29 -6.07 31.75 -0.89
N GLU A 30 -5.61 32.72 -1.69
CA GLU A 30 -6.05 34.13 -1.61
C GLU A 30 -6.00 34.75 -0.20
N GLY A 31 -5.01 34.35 0.62
CA GLY A 31 -4.87 34.83 2.00
C GLY A 31 -5.73 34.08 3.03
N ILE A 32 -6.52 33.10 2.61
CA ILE A 32 -7.34 32.26 3.47
C ILE A 32 -6.67 30.89 3.64
N HIS A 33 -6.52 30.45 4.88
CA HIS A 33 -6.00 29.12 5.18
C HIS A 33 -6.97 28.03 4.70
N ILE A 34 -6.45 27.01 4.03
CA ILE A 34 -7.21 25.91 3.44
C ILE A 34 -8.07 25.16 4.45
N ALA A 35 -7.64 25.11 5.72
CA ALA A 35 -8.44 24.54 6.80
C ALA A 35 -9.73 25.35 7.05
N HIS A 36 -9.70 26.68 6.91
CA HIS A 36 -10.90 27.51 7.04
C HIS A 36 -11.83 27.33 5.83
N ILE A 37 -11.26 27.12 4.64
CA ILE A 37 -12.04 26.78 3.45
C ILE A 37 -12.73 25.42 3.65
N ALA A 38 -11.98 24.40 4.10
CA ALA A 38 -12.54 23.09 4.38
C ALA A 38 -13.61 23.12 5.48
N ALA A 39 -13.40 23.89 6.55
CA ALA A 39 -14.39 24.08 7.61
C ALA A 39 -15.67 24.75 7.09
N PHE A 40 -15.54 25.83 6.31
CA PHE A 40 -16.69 26.52 5.70
C PHE A 40 -17.51 25.58 4.79
N PHE A 41 -16.84 24.78 3.95
CA PHE A 41 -17.54 23.84 3.07
C PHE A 41 -18.27 22.73 3.84
N LEU A 42 -17.68 22.27 4.95
CA LEU A 42 -18.32 21.30 5.82
C LEU A 42 -19.51 21.92 6.58
N GLU A 43 -19.36 23.13 7.11
CA GLU A 43 -20.36 23.80 7.93
C GLU A 43 -21.57 24.30 7.11
N GLU A 44 -21.33 24.92 5.96
CA GLU A 44 -22.38 25.54 5.15
C GLU A 44 -23.02 24.59 4.13
N PHE A 45 -22.28 23.55 3.71
CA PHE A 45 -22.73 22.67 2.62
C PHE A 45 -22.67 21.18 2.96
N ASP A 46 -22.20 20.79 4.14
CA ASP A 46 -21.95 19.39 4.52
C ASP A 46 -21.00 18.67 3.53
N ILE A 47 -20.07 19.42 2.93
CA ILE A 47 -19.10 18.91 1.95
C ILE A 47 -17.73 18.79 2.62
N MET A 48 -17.26 17.54 2.79
CA MET A 48 -15.90 17.28 3.23
C MET A 48 -14.91 17.39 2.05
N LEU A 49 -14.06 18.41 2.06
CA LEU A 49 -13.00 18.57 1.06
C LEU A 49 -11.88 17.55 1.29
N LEU A 50 -11.76 16.61 0.35
CA LEU A 50 -10.71 15.58 0.36
C LEU A 50 -9.65 15.86 -0.71
N PRO A 51 -8.36 15.63 -0.42
CA PRO A 51 -7.32 15.58 -1.44
C PRO A 51 -7.72 14.63 -2.59
N HIS A 52 -7.51 15.05 -3.83
CA HIS A 52 -7.85 14.24 -5.01
C HIS A 52 -7.15 12.90 -5.04
N CYS A 53 -5.92 12.87 -4.57
CA CYS A 53 -5.15 11.66 -4.42
C CYS A 53 -5.83 10.61 -3.54
N LEU A 54 -6.90 10.95 -2.78
CA LEU A 54 -7.67 9.96 -2.03
C LEU A 54 -8.95 9.47 -2.73
N ASN A 55 -9.37 10.16 -3.79
CA ASN A 55 -10.64 9.89 -4.46
C ASN A 55 -10.54 8.80 -5.52
N ASP A 56 -9.36 8.58 -6.11
CA ASP A 56 -9.12 7.50 -7.06
C ASP A 56 -7.63 7.15 -7.14
N PHE A 57 -7.34 6.00 -7.76
CA PHE A 57 -5.99 5.47 -7.86
C PHE A 57 -5.22 5.92 -9.11
N SER A 58 -5.78 6.79 -9.96
CA SER A 58 -5.25 7.05 -11.30
C SER A 58 -3.86 7.71 -11.27
N GLU A 59 -3.63 8.64 -10.34
CA GLU A 59 -2.31 9.27 -10.17
C GLU A 59 -1.26 8.26 -9.72
N TYR A 60 -1.61 7.32 -8.84
CA TYR A 60 -0.72 6.27 -8.36
C TYR A 60 -0.42 5.23 -9.45
N LEU A 61 -1.44 4.84 -10.22
CA LEU A 61 -1.28 3.96 -11.37
C LEU A 61 -0.31 4.56 -12.39
N ALA A 62 -0.43 5.86 -12.67
CA ALA A 62 0.49 6.55 -13.55
C ALA A 62 1.93 6.51 -13.02
N SER A 63 2.14 6.62 -11.70
CA SER A 63 3.46 6.47 -11.08
C SER A 63 4.03 5.07 -11.33
N ILE A 64 3.26 4.01 -11.05
CA ILE A 64 3.68 2.61 -11.25
C ILE A 64 4.06 2.36 -12.72
N ILE A 65 3.21 2.80 -13.65
CA ILE A 65 3.46 2.61 -15.09
C ILE A 65 4.73 3.35 -15.54
N ASN A 66 4.96 4.57 -15.04
CA ASN A 66 6.17 5.32 -15.39
C ASN A 66 7.42 4.64 -14.85
N GLU A 67 7.39 4.17 -13.59
CA GLU A 67 8.50 3.41 -12.99
C GLU A 67 8.82 2.15 -13.82
N LEU A 68 7.81 1.38 -14.22
CA LEU A 68 7.99 0.21 -15.09
C LEU A 68 8.59 0.56 -16.46
N ARG A 69 8.20 1.68 -17.07
CA ARG A 69 8.72 2.07 -18.40
C ARG A 69 10.21 2.40 -18.40
N GLU A 70 10.79 2.78 -17.27
CA GLU A 70 12.21 3.12 -17.17
C GLU A 70 13.11 1.87 -17.25
N VAL A 71 12.57 0.66 -17.04
CA VAL A 71 13.34 -0.60 -16.95
C VAL A 71 13.62 -1.24 -18.32
N GLY A 72 12.71 -1.08 -19.30
CA GLY A 72 12.90 -1.40 -20.73
C GLY A 72 12.92 -2.89 -21.14
N GLY A 73 12.00 -3.30 -22.03
CA GLY A 73 11.77 -4.73 -22.34
C GLY A 73 10.30 -5.18 -22.38
N GLN A 74 9.94 -6.18 -21.57
CA GLN A 74 8.61 -6.83 -21.51
C GLN A 74 7.58 -6.02 -20.70
N GLU A 75 7.97 -4.88 -20.16
CA GLU A 75 7.16 -4.06 -19.25
C GLU A 75 5.92 -3.54 -19.97
N ASN A 76 5.97 -3.32 -21.29
CA ASN A 76 4.77 -2.97 -22.06
C ASN A 76 3.66 -4.03 -21.96
N LYS A 77 4.01 -5.31 -21.83
CA LYS A 77 3.01 -6.37 -21.64
C LYS A 77 2.47 -6.38 -20.21
N LEU A 78 3.35 -6.17 -19.23
CA LEU A 78 2.92 -6.04 -17.84
C LEU A 78 2.03 -4.80 -17.66
N ILE A 79 2.42 -3.65 -18.21
CA ILE A 79 1.64 -2.43 -18.24
C ILE A 79 0.28 -2.70 -18.87
N PHE A 80 0.22 -3.39 -20.01
CA PHE A 80 -1.06 -3.76 -20.63
C PHE A 80 -1.93 -4.61 -19.69
N LEU A 81 -1.35 -5.62 -19.02
CA LEU A 81 -2.08 -6.45 -18.05
C LEU A 81 -2.56 -5.61 -16.85
N ILE A 82 -1.71 -4.75 -16.30
CA ILE A 82 -2.03 -3.84 -15.18
C ILE A 82 -3.14 -2.87 -15.57
N GLU A 83 -3.03 -2.18 -16.71
CA GLU A 83 -4.03 -1.22 -17.19
C GLU A 83 -5.37 -1.90 -17.44
N LYS A 84 -5.34 -3.13 -17.99
CA LYS A 84 -6.55 -3.94 -18.20
C LYS A 84 -7.18 -4.30 -16.86
N CYS A 85 -6.42 -4.88 -15.92
CA CYS A 85 -6.90 -5.24 -14.59
C CYS A 85 -7.45 -4.04 -13.82
N TYR A 86 -6.77 -2.90 -13.89
CA TYR A 86 -7.23 -1.68 -13.24
C TYR A 86 -8.59 -1.22 -13.81
N ARG A 87 -8.70 -1.14 -15.14
CA ARG A 87 -9.93 -0.68 -15.79
C ARG A 87 -11.12 -1.60 -15.53
N GLU A 88 -10.88 -2.91 -15.49
CA GLU A 88 -11.93 -3.92 -15.35
C GLU A 88 -12.33 -4.18 -13.89
N CYS A 89 -11.45 -3.91 -12.91
CA CYS A 89 -11.65 -4.35 -11.52
C CYS A 89 -11.47 -3.28 -10.43
N PHE A 90 -10.95 -2.08 -10.72
CA PHE A 90 -10.57 -1.10 -9.70
C PHE A 90 -11.31 0.23 -9.73
N SER A 91 -12.23 0.46 -10.68
CA SER A 91 -12.89 1.77 -10.83
C SER A 91 -13.55 2.27 -9.55
N ASP A 92 -13.99 1.35 -8.68
CA ASP A 92 -14.81 1.67 -7.51
C ASP A 92 -14.05 1.55 -6.18
N ILE A 93 -12.81 1.05 -6.19
CA ILE A 93 -11.96 0.94 -5.00
C ILE A 93 -11.08 2.19 -4.93
N THR A 94 -11.15 2.91 -3.82
CA THR A 94 -10.45 4.19 -3.64
C THR A 94 -9.60 4.19 -2.37
N PRO A 95 -8.53 4.99 -2.30
CA PRO A 95 -7.76 5.19 -1.08
C PRO A 95 -8.63 5.57 0.12
N LYS A 96 -9.60 6.48 -0.09
CA LYS A 96 -10.58 6.87 0.93
C LYS A 96 -11.38 5.66 1.45
N LEU A 97 -11.86 4.80 0.55
CA LEU A 97 -12.63 3.62 0.93
C LEU A 97 -11.80 2.66 1.78
N ILE A 98 -10.55 2.41 1.39
CA ILE A 98 -9.59 1.59 2.15
C ILE A 98 -9.34 2.23 3.51
N HIS A 99 -9.01 3.52 3.58
CA HIS A 99 -8.80 4.25 4.83
C HIS A 99 -10.00 4.13 5.78
N ASN A 100 -11.21 4.31 5.27
CA ASN A 100 -12.41 4.24 6.09
C ASN A 100 -12.69 2.85 6.68
N ARG A 101 -12.28 1.77 6.00
CA ARG A 101 -12.50 0.39 6.48
C ARG A 101 -11.28 -0.20 7.22
N LEU A 102 -10.07 0.30 6.96
CA LEU A 102 -8.81 -0.31 7.36
C LEU A 102 -7.84 0.66 8.06
N SER A 103 -8.31 1.79 8.59
CA SER A 103 -7.45 2.82 9.20
C SER A 103 -6.43 2.28 10.19
N ASP A 104 -6.83 1.29 11.00
CA ASP A 104 -6.00 0.67 12.04
C ASP A 104 -4.87 -0.20 11.49
N TYR A 105 -4.96 -0.58 10.21
CA TYR A 105 -4.05 -1.48 9.49
C TYR A 105 -3.24 -0.74 8.42
N LEU A 106 -3.25 0.60 8.40
CA LEU A 106 -2.44 1.40 7.48
C LEU A 106 -1.08 1.79 8.06
N PHE A 107 -1.02 1.95 9.39
CA PHE A 107 0.13 2.54 10.08
C PHE A 107 0.45 1.80 11.37
N LEU A 108 1.68 1.94 11.86
CA LEU A 108 2.00 1.52 13.22
C LEU A 108 1.35 2.48 14.23
N PRO A 109 0.57 1.98 15.21
CA PRO A 109 -0.11 2.81 16.22
C PRO A 109 0.81 3.76 17.01
N SER A 110 2.11 3.43 17.13
CA SER A 110 3.10 4.25 17.82
C SER A 110 3.50 5.52 17.05
N GLN A 111 3.12 5.65 15.77
CA GLN A 111 3.44 6.78 14.91
C GLN A 111 2.25 7.74 14.84
N LYS A 112 2.03 8.48 15.94
CA LYS A 112 1.02 9.56 15.96
C LYS A 112 1.43 10.61 14.91
N ASN A 113 0.53 10.90 13.95
CA ASN A 113 0.69 11.86 12.84
C ASN A 113 1.28 11.30 11.53
N GLU A 114 1.05 10.04 11.17
CA GLU A 114 1.32 9.62 9.79
C GLU A 114 0.29 10.22 8.82
N ASP A 115 0.82 10.81 7.75
CA ASP A 115 0.04 11.48 6.73
C ASP A 115 -0.62 10.42 5.83
N TYR A 116 -1.92 10.19 6.00
CA TYR A 116 -2.69 9.28 5.16
C TYR A 116 -2.84 9.75 3.71
N THR A 117 -2.30 10.92 3.35
CA THR A 117 -2.12 11.34 1.95
C THR A 117 -0.77 10.91 1.37
N ASN A 118 0.04 10.16 2.14
CA ASN A 118 1.34 9.68 1.71
C ASN A 118 1.23 8.80 0.45
N LYS A 119 1.85 9.24 -0.64
CA LYS A 119 1.80 8.54 -1.92
C LYS A 119 2.40 7.13 -1.90
N PHE A 120 3.43 6.88 -1.09
CA PHE A 120 4.11 5.58 -1.08
C PHE A 120 3.27 4.50 -0.43
N LEU A 121 2.44 4.86 0.56
CA LEU A 121 1.43 3.96 1.11
C LEU A 121 0.47 3.51 0.00
N TRP A 122 -0.10 4.47 -0.73
CA TRP A 122 -1.13 4.16 -1.72
C TRP A 122 -0.59 3.45 -2.97
N ILE A 123 0.65 3.70 -3.36
CA ILE A 123 1.29 2.92 -4.42
C ILE A 123 1.49 1.47 -3.97
N ALA A 124 2.05 1.24 -2.79
CA ALA A 124 2.21 -0.12 -2.26
C ALA A 124 0.86 -0.87 -2.18
N TRP A 125 -0.18 -0.20 -1.71
CA TRP A 125 -1.55 -0.75 -1.70
C TRP A 125 -2.03 -1.14 -3.09
N LEU A 126 -1.88 -0.24 -4.07
CA LEU A 126 -2.30 -0.47 -5.44
C LEU A 126 -1.53 -1.63 -6.09
N GLU A 127 -0.21 -1.70 -5.90
CA GLU A 127 0.64 -2.76 -6.43
C GLU A 127 0.25 -4.13 -5.90
N ILE A 128 0.15 -4.29 -4.58
CA ILE A 128 -0.20 -5.57 -3.95
C ILE A 128 -1.57 -6.04 -4.44
N LEU A 129 -2.56 -5.14 -4.51
CA LEU A 129 -3.89 -5.48 -4.98
C LEU A 129 -3.90 -5.86 -6.48
N LEU A 130 -3.19 -5.11 -7.34
CA LEU A 130 -3.05 -5.42 -8.77
C LEU A 130 -2.38 -6.79 -8.99
N TYR A 131 -1.30 -7.08 -8.26
CA TYR A 131 -0.60 -8.36 -8.38
C TYR A 131 -1.45 -9.52 -7.86
N LYS A 132 -2.22 -9.32 -6.78
CA LYS A 132 -3.18 -10.34 -6.31
C LYS A 132 -4.30 -10.62 -7.31
N LEU A 133 -4.76 -9.59 -8.00
CA LEU A 133 -5.74 -9.74 -9.08
C LEU A 133 -5.17 -10.51 -10.26
N LEU A 134 -3.98 -10.13 -10.72
CA LEU A 134 -3.29 -10.82 -11.80
C LEU A 134 -2.99 -12.29 -11.44
N GLN A 135 -2.67 -12.57 -10.17
CA GLN A 135 -2.47 -13.92 -9.66
C GLN A 135 -3.76 -14.76 -9.73
N THR A 136 -4.86 -14.22 -9.19
CA THR A 136 -6.07 -15.01 -8.95
C THR A 136 -7.06 -15.01 -10.11
N ASN A 137 -6.98 -14.02 -11.00
CA ASN A 137 -7.92 -13.79 -12.09
C ASN A 137 -9.38 -13.75 -11.62
N ILE A 138 -9.62 -13.34 -10.37
CA ILE A 138 -10.94 -13.18 -9.76
C ILE A 138 -11.40 -11.74 -10.00
N ALA A 139 -12.66 -11.54 -10.38
CA ALA A 139 -13.24 -10.19 -10.35
C ALA A 139 -13.39 -9.74 -8.90
N PHE A 140 -12.73 -8.64 -8.52
CA PHE A 140 -12.91 -8.06 -7.19
C PHE A 140 -14.19 -7.23 -7.20
N GLU A 141 -15.28 -7.76 -6.67
CA GLU A 141 -16.28 -6.90 -6.08
C GLU A 141 -15.65 -6.21 -4.84
N ILE A 142 -16.14 -5.02 -4.47
CA ILE A 142 -15.62 -4.24 -3.33
C ILE A 142 -15.46 -5.12 -2.08
N ASP A 143 -16.44 -5.97 -1.80
CA ASP A 143 -16.41 -6.83 -0.62
C ASP A 143 -15.35 -7.94 -0.72
N ASP A 144 -15.09 -8.50 -1.90
CA ASP A 144 -14.03 -9.49 -2.08
C ASP A 144 -12.63 -8.89 -1.92
N CYS A 145 -12.47 -7.61 -2.30
CA CYS A 145 -11.27 -6.84 -1.96
C CYS A 145 -11.06 -6.80 -0.45
N PHE A 146 -12.09 -6.40 0.29
CA PHE A 146 -11.97 -6.31 1.74
C PHE A 146 -11.80 -7.67 2.40
N LYS A 147 -12.42 -8.75 1.89
CA LYS A 147 -12.20 -10.11 2.41
C LYS A 147 -10.74 -10.55 2.37
N LEU A 148 -10.02 -10.21 1.30
CA LEU A 148 -8.59 -10.48 1.19
C LEU A 148 -7.74 -9.68 2.19
N LEU A 149 -8.29 -8.56 2.69
CA LEU A 149 -7.59 -7.60 3.55
C LEU A 149 -8.01 -7.69 5.02
N THR A 150 -9.21 -8.15 5.33
CA THR A 150 -9.82 -8.09 6.68
C THR A 150 -10.07 -9.46 7.31
N GLN A 151 -9.46 -10.54 6.80
CA GLN A 151 -9.65 -11.92 7.28
C GLN A 151 -11.13 -12.38 7.30
N GLU A 152 -11.64 -12.92 6.19
CA GLU A 152 -12.78 -13.85 6.30
C GLU A 152 -12.28 -15.26 6.66
N LYS A 153 -12.33 -15.57 7.97
CA LYS A 153 -12.35 -16.84 8.75
C LYS A 153 -11.56 -18.10 8.30
N GLU A 154 -11.07 -18.23 7.08
CA GLU A 154 -10.39 -19.42 6.56
C GLU A 154 -9.10 -19.09 5.77
N ARG A 155 -8.74 -17.81 5.60
CA ARG A 155 -7.56 -17.39 4.84
C ARG A 155 -6.72 -16.35 5.59
N ALA A 156 -5.40 -16.43 5.36
CA ALA A 156 -4.42 -15.42 5.75
C ALA A 156 -4.86 -14.02 5.30
N GLY A 157 -4.92 -13.07 6.24
CA GLY A 157 -5.14 -11.66 5.92
C GLY A 157 -3.88 -11.04 5.32
N ILE A 158 -4.07 -10.14 4.36
CA ILE A 158 -2.98 -9.33 3.80
C ILE A 158 -3.08 -7.92 4.34
N HIS A 159 -2.02 -7.46 5.00
CA HIS A 159 -1.95 -6.10 5.52
C HIS A 159 -0.82 -5.35 4.85
N VAL A 160 -1.08 -4.16 4.35
CA VAL A 160 -0.05 -3.28 3.76
C VAL A 160 0.14 -2.07 4.68
N LEU A 161 1.30 -2.03 5.33
CA LEU A 161 1.65 -1.05 6.35
C LEU A 161 2.69 -0.07 5.84
N PHE A 162 2.47 1.20 6.11
CA PHE A 162 3.50 2.21 5.96
C PHE A 162 4.31 2.35 7.25
N THR A 163 5.61 2.62 7.11
CA THR A 163 6.48 2.89 8.25
C THR A 163 7.59 3.88 7.93
N ASN A 164 7.98 4.68 8.93
CA ASN A 164 9.20 5.50 8.86
C ASN A 164 10.50 4.74 9.20
N HIS A 165 10.43 3.45 9.54
CA HIS A 165 11.63 2.66 9.79
C HIS A 165 12.42 2.42 8.50
N LEU A 166 13.75 2.38 8.60
CA LEU A 166 14.65 2.14 7.46
C LEU A 166 15.23 0.73 7.45
N THR A 167 14.92 -0.10 8.45
CA THR A 167 15.38 -1.48 8.55
C THR A 167 14.23 -2.34 9.05
N LEU A 168 14.17 -3.59 8.57
CA LEU A 168 13.13 -4.54 8.94
C LEU A 168 13.16 -4.87 10.44
N ASP A 169 14.35 -5.02 11.03
CA ASP A 169 14.52 -5.28 12.46
C ASP A 169 13.89 -4.21 13.36
N ARG A 170 14.04 -2.94 12.96
CA ARG A 170 13.46 -1.81 13.71
C ARG A 170 11.95 -1.76 13.55
N PHE A 171 11.45 -2.06 12.34
CA PHE A 171 10.02 -2.20 12.10
C PHE A 171 9.42 -3.31 12.96
N ILE A 172 10.02 -4.51 12.94
CA ILE A 172 9.59 -5.67 13.74
C ILE A 172 9.56 -5.29 15.21
N GLY A 173 10.64 -4.71 15.74
CA GLY A 173 10.67 -4.33 17.15
C GLY A 173 9.64 -3.28 17.56
N SER A 174 9.21 -2.41 16.63
CA SER A 174 8.13 -1.44 16.86
C SER A 174 6.75 -2.09 16.77
N LEU A 175 6.53 -2.96 15.79
CA LEU A 175 5.30 -3.72 15.60
C LEU A 175 4.96 -4.53 16.86
N PHE A 176 5.93 -5.28 17.40
CA PHE A 176 5.78 -6.09 18.62
C PHE A 176 5.36 -5.29 19.85
N ARG A 177 5.67 -3.99 19.90
CA ARG A 177 5.29 -3.10 21.00
C ARG A 177 3.99 -2.34 20.73
N SER A 178 3.39 -2.54 19.56
CA SER A 178 2.19 -1.82 19.13
C SER A 178 0.94 -2.66 19.38
N THR A 179 -0.18 -1.97 19.61
CA THR A 179 -1.51 -2.58 19.74
C THR A 179 -2.00 -3.26 18.45
N LEU A 180 -1.36 -3.02 17.30
CA LEU A 180 -1.67 -3.71 16.05
C LEU A 180 -1.28 -5.18 16.12
N TYR A 181 -0.18 -5.52 16.81
CA TYR A 181 0.30 -6.91 16.92
C TYR A 181 -0.74 -7.85 17.53
N ASP A 182 -1.52 -7.35 18.48
CA ASP A 182 -2.60 -8.10 19.13
C ASP A 182 -3.73 -8.45 18.15
N LYS A 183 -3.93 -7.63 17.12
CA LYS A 183 -4.98 -7.79 16.10
C LYS A 183 -4.59 -8.72 14.95
N LEU A 184 -3.30 -9.00 14.76
CA LEU A 184 -2.80 -9.85 13.67
C LEU A 184 -2.97 -11.34 14.00
N ASP A 185 -3.20 -12.20 13.00
CA ASP A 185 -3.16 -13.66 13.16
C ASP A 185 -1.78 -14.24 12.79
N LYS A 186 -1.45 -15.45 13.24
CA LYS A 186 -0.22 -16.16 12.87
C LYS A 186 -0.15 -16.48 11.37
N GLN A 187 -1.30 -16.57 10.71
CA GLN A 187 -1.39 -16.85 9.27
C GLN A 187 -1.27 -15.60 8.40
N ASP A 188 -1.36 -14.40 8.97
CA ASP A 188 -1.33 -13.16 8.19
C ASP A 188 0.00 -12.96 7.44
N VAL A 189 -0.05 -12.13 6.41
CA VAL A 189 1.15 -11.64 5.71
C VAL A 189 1.18 -10.12 5.80
N LEU A 190 2.31 -9.59 6.27
CA LEU A 190 2.53 -8.15 6.34
C LEU A 190 3.41 -7.69 5.18
N PHE A 191 2.86 -6.84 4.32
CA PHE A 191 3.64 -6.04 3.39
C PHE A 191 3.96 -4.70 4.03
N VAL A 192 5.22 -4.27 3.91
CA VAL A 192 5.68 -3.03 4.53
C VAL A 192 6.36 -2.14 3.51
N THR A 193 6.08 -0.85 3.57
CA THR A 193 6.68 0.16 2.71
C THR A 193 7.13 1.37 3.53
N ASN A 194 8.03 2.18 2.98
CA ASN A 194 8.49 3.42 3.59
C ASN A 194 8.66 4.53 2.55
N GLN A 195 8.99 5.74 2.99
CA GLN A 195 9.20 6.89 2.10
C GLN A 195 10.29 6.69 1.04
N ARG A 196 11.19 5.73 1.25
CA ARG A 196 12.30 5.47 0.33
C ARG A 196 12.04 4.31 -0.61
N ARG A 197 10.91 3.61 -0.45
CA ARG A 197 10.70 2.23 -0.93
C ARG A 197 12.02 1.49 -0.90
N LYS A 198 12.62 1.45 0.30
CA LYS A 198 13.83 0.68 0.57
C LYS A 198 14.12 0.53 2.04
N PHE A 199 14.27 -0.72 2.46
CA PHE A 199 14.97 -1.04 3.70
C PHE A 199 16.46 -1.25 3.44
N ARG A 200 17.27 -0.93 4.45
CA ARG A 200 18.65 -1.38 4.55
C ARG A 200 18.65 -2.77 5.17
N GLY A 201 19.37 -3.70 4.56
CA GLY A 201 19.43 -5.10 5.01
C GLY A 201 18.46 -5.99 4.23
N GLY A 202 17.94 -7.03 4.89
CA GLY A 202 17.00 -7.96 4.26
C GLY A 202 15.65 -7.31 3.96
N SER A 203 15.08 -7.65 2.80
CA SER A 203 13.76 -7.21 2.36
C SER A 203 12.63 -8.17 2.76
N ILE A 204 12.97 -9.34 3.32
CA ILE A 204 12.04 -10.32 3.85
C ILE A 204 12.52 -10.77 5.23
N ALA A 205 11.59 -10.92 6.17
CA ALA A 205 11.84 -11.53 7.47
C ALA A 205 11.01 -12.81 7.58
N LYS A 206 11.71 -13.94 7.58
CA LYS A 206 11.11 -15.25 7.84
C LYS A 206 10.88 -15.44 9.33
N ARG A 207 10.06 -16.44 9.68
CA ARG A 207 9.63 -16.72 11.06
C ARG A 207 10.79 -16.80 12.04
N GLU A 208 11.89 -17.46 11.66
CA GLU A 208 13.08 -17.64 12.52
C GLU A 208 13.80 -16.32 12.79
N GLN A 209 13.87 -15.43 11.79
CA GLN A 209 14.49 -14.12 11.93
C GLN A 209 13.66 -13.22 12.85
N ILE A 210 12.34 -13.25 12.69
CA ILE A 210 11.40 -12.53 13.57
C ILE A 210 11.57 -13.02 15.01
N GLU A 211 11.59 -14.34 15.22
CA GLU A 211 11.80 -14.91 16.54
C GLU A 211 13.11 -14.45 17.17
N GLY A 212 14.22 -14.49 16.42
CA GLY A 212 15.52 -14.02 16.89
C GLY A 212 15.54 -12.53 17.27
N ILE A 213 14.89 -11.67 16.49
CA ILE A 213 14.77 -10.23 16.79
C ILE A 213 13.97 -10.02 18.08
N VAL A 214 12.88 -10.76 18.26
CA VAL A 214 12.01 -10.64 19.44
C VAL A 214 12.72 -11.10 20.71
N VAL A 215 13.42 -12.23 20.66
CA VAL A 215 14.21 -12.73 21.80
C VAL A 215 15.25 -11.69 22.25
N ASN A 216 15.86 -10.96 21.33
CA ASN A 216 16.81 -9.90 21.65
C ASN A 216 16.15 -8.67 22.30
N ILE A 217 14.89 -8.39 21.99
CA ILE A 217 14.12 -7.32 22.65
C ILE A 217 13.85 -7.68 24.12
N ASP A 218 13.63 -8.96 24.39
CA ASP A 218 13.41 -9.49 25.73
C ASP A 218 14.71 -9.62 26.57
N HIS A 219 15.90 -9.38 25.99
CA HIS A 219 17.19 -9.53 26.70
C HIS A 219 17.51 -8.30 27.60
N PRO A 220 17.90 -8.51 28.88
CA PRO A 220 17.78 -7.52 29.96
C PRO A 220 19.06 -6.72 30.18
N ALA A 221 19.29 -5.66 29.40
CA ALA A 221 20.09 -4.54 29.92
C ALA A 221 19.27 -3.63 30.85
N VAL A 222 17.97 -3.91 31.03
CA VAL A 222 17.07 -3.25 31.98
C VAL A 222 16.68 -4.27 33.03
N SER A 223 17.54 -4.43 34.03
CA SER A 223 17.17 -5.08 35.29
C SER A 223 16.20 -4.16 36.04
N ASP A 224 15.26 -4.81 36.71
CA ASP A 224 14.35 -4.30 37.74
C ASP A 224 13.00 -3.73 37.27
N ARG A 225 11.98 -4.58 37.52
CA ARG A 225 10.55 -4.28 37.68
C ARG A 225 9.70 -4.22 36.42
N LEU A 226 9.33 -5.40 35.96
CA LEU A 226 7.95 -5.89 35.80
C LEU A 226 8.04 -7.11 34.89
N THR A 227 8.05 -8.30 35.49
CA THR A 227 7.62 -9.51 34.79
C THR A 227 6.15 -9.33 34.47
N ILE A 228 5.86 -8.70 33.34
CA ILE A 228 4.59 -8.88 32.66
C ILE A 228 4.74 -10.28 32.07
N ASP A 229 4.01 -11.26 32.63
CA ASP A 229 3.74 -12.51 31.92
C ASP A 229 3.28 -12.11 30.52
N ASN A 230 4.13 -12.32 29.50
CA ASN A 230 3.85 -11.81 28.16
C ASN A 230 2.63 -12.57 27.63
N PRO A 231 1.41 -11.99 27.58
CA PRO A 231 0.17 -12.76 27.39
C PRO A 231 -0.01 -13.25 25.96
N ASN A 232 0.85 -12.81 25.05
CA ASN A 232 0.77 -13.10 23.63
C ASN A 232 1.73 -14.23 23.28
N GLU A 233 1.18 -15.39 22.89
CA GLU A 233 1.96 -16.36 22.14
C GLU A 233 2.66 -15.64 20.98
N LYS A 234 3.97 -15.83 20.82
CA LYS A 234 4.73 -15.24 19.72
C LYS A 234 4.07 -15.64 18.39
N LYS A 235 3.39 -14.68 17.76
CA LYS A 235 2.85 -14.79 16.41
C LYS A 235 4.00 -14.56 15.44
N LEU A 236 4.29 -15.57 14.65
CA LEU A 236 5.33 -15.54 13.61
C LEU A 236 4.62 -15.59 12.25
N PHE A 237 4.35 -14.41 11.70
CA PHE A 237 3.83 -14.22 10.35
C PHE A 237 4.93 -13.67 9.44
N PRO A 238 4.93 -13.98 8.13
CA PRO A 238 5.89 -13.39 7.19
C PRO A 238 5.76 -11.88 7.10
N ILE A 239 6.91 -11.19 7.02
CA ILE A 239 6.97 -9.74 6.80
C ILE A 239 7.84 -9.48 5.57
N VAL A 240 7.25 -8.81 4.58
CA VAL A 240 7.84 -8.56 3.27
C VAL A 240 7.87 -7.07 2.98
N HIS A 241 9.03 -6.53 2.67
CA HIS A 241 9.14 -5.17 2.15
C HIS A 241 8.70 -5.14 0.67
N VAL A 242 7.97 -4.11 0.26
CA VAL A 242 7.42 -4.02 -1.11
C VAL A 242 8.50 -4.15 -2.19
N ASP A 243 9.70 -3.57 -1.98
CA ASP A 243 10.84 -3.77 -2.89
C ASP A 243 11.17 -5.24 -3.19
N TYR A 244 10.96 -6.16 -2.25
CA TYR A 244 11.21 -7.57 -2.52
C TYR A 244 10.32 -8.03 -3.68
N ILE A 245 9.02 -7.67 -3.65
CA ILE A 245 8.09 -7.93 -4.74
C ILE A 245 8.57 -7.28 -6.02
N GLU A 246 8.90 -5.98 -5.99
CA GLU A 246 9.39 -5.26 -7.17
C GLU A 246 10.60 -5.97 -7.81
N ASN A 247 11.59 -6.36 -7.02
CA ASN A 247 12.78 -7.08 -7.51
C ASN A 247 12.43 -8.46 -8.12
N GLU A 248 11.50 -9.20 -7.50
CA GLU A 248 11.06 -10.50 -8.03
C GLU A 248 10.24 -10.32 -9.31
N ILE A 249 9.41 -9.27 -9.41
CA ILE A 249 8.72 -8.91 -10.66
C ILE A 249 9.74 -8.58 -11.75
N ASP A 250 10.76 -7.78 -11.47
CA ASP A 250 11.83 -7.46 -12.42
C ASP A 250 12.53 -8.74 -12.91
N GLN A 251 12.79 -9.68 -12.02
CA GLN A 251 13.38 -10.97 -12.37
C GLN A 251 12.44 -11.81 -13.25
N ILE A 252 11.15 -11.88 -12.92
CA ILE A 252 10.14 -12.56 -13.76
C ILE A 252 10.08 -11.93 -15.15
N LEU A 253 10.13 -10.60 -15.25
CA LEU A 253 10.13 -9.88 -16.53
C LEU A 253 11.38 -10.19 -17.35
N HIS A 254 12.53 -10.29 -16.69
CA HIS A 254 13.78 -10.71 -17.30
C HIS A 254 13.70 -12.16 -17.83
N ASP A 255 13.19 -13.09 -17.04
CA ASP A 255 13.17 -14.52 -17.38
C ASP A 255 12.10 -14.88 -18.43
N THR A 256 11.07 -14.05 -18.53
CA THR A 256 10.02 -14.16 -19.56
C THR A 256 10.35 -13.37 -20.83
N LYS A 257 11.57 -12.86 -20.96
CA LYS A 257 12.02 -12.14 -22.14
C LYS A 257 11.97 -13.00 -23.39
N GLY A 258 11.24 -12.53 -24.39
CA GLY A 258 11.11 -13.20 -25.69
C GLY A 258 9.84 -14.04 -25.86
N LEU A 259 9.05 -14.22 -24.80
CA LEU A 259 7.70 -14.79 -24.94
C LEU A 259 6.84 -13.93 -25.87
N THR A 260 5.78 -14.48 -26.45
CA THR A 260 4.70 -13.73 -27.11
C THR A 260 3.80 -13.05 -26.07
N ALA A 261 2.86 -12.21 -26.50
CA ALA A 261 1.91 -11.58 -25.58
C ALA A 261 0.98 -12.61 -24.90
N VAL A 262 0.58 -13.64 -25.65
CA VAL A 262 -0.29 -14.72 -25.16
C VAL A 262 0.44 -15.58 -24.14
N GLU A 263 1.67 -16.02 -24.45
CA GLU A 263 2.49 -16.82 -23.54
C GLU A 263 2.81 -16.06 -22.25
N PHE A 264 3.15 -14.77 -22.36
CA PHE A 264 3.38 -13.93 -21.19
C PHE A 264 2.15 -13.83 -20.29
N SER A 265 0.96 -13.62 -20.88
CA SER A 265 -0.30 -13.50 -20.14
C SER A 265 -0.71 -14.80 -19.43
N GLN A 266 -0.24 -15.95 -19.91
CA GLN A 266 -0.44 -17.24 -19.25
C GLN A 266 0.62 -17.48 -18.17
N ARG A 267 1.88 -17.15 -18.46
CA ARG A 267 3.00 -17.47 -17.58
C ARG A 267 3.11 -16.54 -16.37
N PHE A 268 2.85 -15.25 -16.56
CA PHE A 268 3.04 -14.25 -15.49
C PHE A 268 2.17 -14.52 -14.25
N PRO A 269 0.87 -14.84 -14.36
CA PRO A 269 0.07 -15.26 -13.21
C PRO A 269 0.60 -16.50 -12.47
N GLU A 270 1.20 -17.46 -13.18
CA GLU A 270 1.81 -18.65 -12.56
C GLU A 270 3.05 -18.26 -11.72
N GLU A 271 3.90 -17.37 -12.23
CA GLU A 271 5.07 -16.89 -11.49
C GLU A 271 4.67 -16.03 -10.29
N LEU A 272 3.63 -15.19 -10.43
CA LEU A 272 3.03 -14.48 -9.29
C LEU A 272 2.51 -15.46 -8.23
N THR A 273 1.88 -16.55 -8.65
CA THR A 273 1.38 -17.56 -7.71
C THR A 273 2.52 -18.17 -6.90
N ARG A 274 3.63 -18.54 -7.56
CA ARG A 274 4.83 -19.05 -6.88
C ARG A 274 5.43 -18.04 -5.93
N LEU A 275 5.55 -16.78 -6.35
CA LEU A 275 6.08 -15.71 -5.50
C LEU A 275 5.27 -15.56 -4.21
N PHE A 276 3.93 -15.51 -4.32
CA PHE A 276 3.09 -15.37 -3.13
C PHE A 276 3.00 -16.65 -2.28
N GLU A 277 3.19 -17.83 -2.86
CA GLU A 277 3.37 -19.07 -2.11
C GLU A 277 4.70 -19.08 -1.35
N GLU A 278 5.79 -18.60 -1.95
CA GLU A 278 7.08 -18.44 -1.27
C GLU A 278 6.96 -17.48 -0.08
N ILE A 279 6.28 -16.36 -0.25
CA ILE A 279 6.06 -15.38 0.81
C ILE A 279 5.27 -15.96 1.99
N ALA A 280 4.31 -16.86 1.71
CA ALA A 280 3.46 -17.45 2.74
C ALA A 280 4.16 -18.55 3.56
N ASN A 281 5.28 -19.11 3.06
CA ASN A 281 5.99 -20.27 3.63
C ASN A 281 7.24 -19.86 4.43
#